data_AF-A0A814ZZA0-F1
#
_entry.id   AF-A0A814ZZA0-F1
#
_cell.length_a   1.000
_cell.length_b   1.000
_cell.length_c   1.000
_cell.angle_alpha   90.00
_cell.angle_beta   90.00
_cell.angle_gamma   90.00
#
_symmetry.space_group_name_H-M   'P 1'
#
loop_
_entity.id
_entity.type
_entity.pdbx_description
1 polymer ?
#
loop_
_entity_poly.entity_id
_entity_poly.type
_entity_poly.pdbx_seq_one_letter_code
_entity_poly.pdbx_strand_id
1 'polypeptide(L)'
;MIYLYRSFIVDILNQLENHQCQCATRVYRSQLMSTDELNYLKNSVGQYVSVNSFLSTSIQKDIANFYLGDTNHRWVGLEKVLFEIDADPKVVTTKPFADISHFSDFNDELEVLFMLGSIFCLNSIIHDDENQIWIIEMCLCSDNEHNLKQILMDMKNEIGNGETNLCILGKVVRRMGHLDLAKKYYYRCLDELSQNDPLLLTVYKDLAKIASQQKDYEEHLRLRQILAKIKDKIELNDNEIETSEIDKLTDNGAIQKRKSKSCMRCNWQLKLLICSFIVILMIGAGIFALQYMTTKKSPQSPKEWKPKFNKWKQDAITVAGGNEQGQKLNQFNYPEGIFVGEKKNIFIADCYNHRIVEWKYNAKEGQTIAGGNGKGNRIYQLNYPTNVIFDQQNHSIIIADYGNKRVIQWMNQNQQVLIDNIDCWGLAMNKNGFLYVSDTKRNEVRRWKMGEYDNEGIVVAGGNGKGDALNQLSYPTFIFVDEEQSVYVSDKWNHRVVKWRKDAKEGIVVAGGNGEGGNLNQLSEPARVIIDYLGQIYVADFGNDRVMRWCEGKGEGEIVVGGNGEGNQSNQLNHPMGISFDDEGNLYVADRWNHRIEKFEIIL
;
A
#
# COMPACT_ATOMS: atom_id res chain seq x y z
N MET A 1 21.17 -27.95 5.83
CA MET A 1 21.48 -26.85 6.76
C MET A 1 20.31 -26.70 7.72
N ILE A 2 20.35 -27.46 8.81
CA ILE A 2 19.46 -27.35 9.97
C ILE A 2 20.44 -27.24 11.15
N TYR A 3 20.15 -26.40 12.13
CA TYR A 3 20.99 -26.01 13.29
C TYR A 3 21.90 -24.80 13.10
N LEU A 4 21.32 -23.61 13.32
CA LEU A 4 21.84 -22.60 14.27
C LEU A 4 20.78 -21.49 14.44
N TYR A 5 19.69 -21.83 15.13
CA TYR A 5 18.79 -20.86 15.74
C TYR A 5 18.77 -21.15 17.24
N ARG A 6 19.67 -20.51 18.00
CA ARG A 6 19.59 -20.46 19.47
C ARG A 6 19.02 -19.11 19.86
N SER A 7 18.01 -19.11 20.73
CA SER A 7 17.49 -17.88 21.34
C SER A 7 18.60 -17.24 22.19
N PHE A 8 18.73 -15.92 22.09
CA PHE A 8 19.71 -15.12 22.83
C PHE A 8 19.64 -15.37 24.35
N ILE A 9 18.42 -15.41 24.90
CA ILE A 9 18.17 -15.70 26.33
C ILE A 9 18.50 -17.15 26.67
N VAL A 10 18.16 -18.09 25.79
CA VAL A 10 18.51 -19.51 25.99
C VAL A 10 20.03 -19.70 25.99
N ASP A 11 20.75 -18.92 25.19
CA ASP A 11 22.20 -18.95 25.21
C ASP A 11 22.77 -18.37 26.52
N ILE A 12 22.27 -17.23 27.01
CA ILE A 12 22.62 -16.68 28.33
C ILE A 12 22.32 -17.69 29.44
N LEU A 13 21.14 -18.34 29.42
CA LEU A 13 20.78 -19.40 30.37
C LEU A 13 21.78 -20.54 30.35
N ASN A 14 22.11 -21.06 29.18
CA ASN A 14 23.10 -22.12 29.04
C ASN A 14 24.47 -21.68 29.59
N GLN A 15 24.89 -20.44 29.37
CA GLN A 15 26.15 -19.93 29.94
C GLN A 15 26.09 -19.90 31.47
N LEU A 16 25.01 -19.36 32.05
CA LEU A 16 24.84 -19.28 33.50
C LEU A 16 24.73 -20.68 34.15
N GLU A 17 24.01 -21.61 33.53
CA GLU A 17 23.86 -23.00 33.99
C GLU A 17 25.18 -23.78 33.90
N ASN A 18 25.87 -23.73 32.75
CA ASN A 18 27.15 -24.41 32.55
C ASN A 18 28.21 -23.94 33.55
N HIS A 19 28.16 -22.67 33.94
CA HIS A 19 29.07 -22.07 34.91
C HIS A 19 28.53 -22.04 36.34
N GLN A 20 27.37 -22.66 36.60
CA GLN A 20 26.76 -22.79 37.93
C GLN A 20 26.58 -21.46 38.67
N CYS A 21 26.29 -20.38 37.93
CA CYS A 21 26.11 -19.05 38.50
C CYS A 21 24.82 -18.99 39.33
N GLN A 22 24.94 -18.66 40.63
CA GLN A 22 23.80 -18.53 41.56
C GLN A 22 23.41 -17.08 41.89
N CYS A 23 24.13 -16.10 41.34
CA CYS A 23 23.90 -14.67 41.54
C CYS A 23 24.01 -13.92 40.21
N ALA A 24 23.55 -12.66 40.19
CA ALA A 24 23.64 -11.79 39.03
C ALA A 24 25.09 -11.73 38.52
N THR A 25 25.25 -12.10 37.24
CA THR A 25 26.54 -12.26 36.60
C THR A 25 26.53 -11.50 35.29
N ARG A 26 27.65 -10.86 34.96
CA ARG A 26 27.80 -10.15 33.69
C ARG A 26 28.13 -11.13 32.57
N VAL A 27 27.36 -11.05 31.50
CA VAL A 27 27.55 -11.81 30.27
C VAL A 27 27.95 -10.85 29.17
N TYR A 28 28.90 -11.28 28.36
CA TYR A 28 29.55 -10.49 27.34
C TYR A 28 29.19 -11.00 25.95
N ARG A 29 29.03 -10.06 25.03
CA ARG A 29 28.89 -10.35 23.62
C ARG A 29 29.52 -9.26 22.80
N SER A 30 30.30 -9.65 21.80
CA SER A 30 30.86 -8.69 20.87
C SER A 30 30.32 -8.90 19.45
N GLN A 31 30.03 -7.82 18.74
CA GLN A 31 29.60 -7.86 17.33
C GLN A 31 29.96 -6.56 16.60
N LEU A 32 29.95 -6.62 15.27
CA LEU A 32 29.96 -5.43 14.43
C LEU A 32 28.55 -4.86 14.33
N MET A 33 28.41 -3.53 14.40
CA MET A 33 27.15 -2.81 14.31
C MET A 33 27.30 -1.64 13.35
N SER A 34 26.26 -1.30 12.58
CA SER A 34 26.33 -0.10 11.73
C SER A 34 26.42 1.18 12.56
N THR A 35 27.11 2.20 12.03
CA THR A 35 27.21 3.50 12.69
C THR A 35 25.82 4.11 12.96
N ASP A 36 24.84 3.87 12.07
CA ASP A 36 23.46 4.35 12.23
C ASP A 36 22.72 3.65 13.38
N GLU A 37 22.84 2.32 13.50
CA GLU A 37 22.27 1.57 14.63
C GLU A 37 22.90 1.97 15.96
N LEU A 38 24.21 2.20 15.97
CA LEU A 38 24.90 2.66 17.18
C LEU A 38 24.43 4.07 17.58
N ASN A 39 24.24 4.97 16.61
CA ASN A 39 23.71 6.30 16.86
C ASN A 39 22.28 6.27 17.38
N TYR A 40 21.45 5.34 16.89
CA TYR A 40 20.12 5.11 17.43
C TYR A 40 20.18 4.68 18.91
N LEU A 41 21.03 3.70 19.25
CA LEU A 41 21.20 3.26 20.63
C LEU A 41 21.71 4.36 21.56
N LYS A 42 22.62 5.23 21.09
CA LYS A 42 23.09 6.40 21.86
C LYS A 42 21.95 7.33 22.27
N ASN A 43 20.91 7.46 21.44
CA ASN A 43 19.73 8.27 21.73
C ASN A 43 18.72 7.55 22.66
N SER A 44 18.93 6.26 22.92
CA SER A 44 18.05 5.41 23.74
C SER A 44 18.66 5.05 25.10
N VAL A 45 19.76 5.69 25.51
CA VAL A 45 20.32 5.50 26.85
C VAL A 45 19.28 5.87 27.91
N GLY A 46 19.07 4.97 28.86
CA GLY A 46 18.00 5.06 29.87
C GLY A 46 16.64 4.53 29.41
N GLN A 47 16.55 3.96 28.20
CA GLN A 47 15.31 3.39 27.65
C GLN A 47 15.39 1.87 27.54
N TYR A 48 14.23 1.26 27.28
CA TYR A 48 14.10 -0.17 27.02
C TYR A 48 14.30 -0.45 25.52
N VAL A 49 15.16 -1.42 25.20
CA VAL A 49 15.48 -1.82 23.83
C VAL A 49 15.27 -3.31 23.65
N SER A 50 14.74 -3.72 22.50
CA SER A 50 14.65 -5.14 22.12
C SER A 50 15.81 -5.49 21.19
N VAL A 51 16.53 -6.56 21.51
CA VAL A 51 17.65 -7.03 20.71
C VAL A 51 17.37 -8.45 20.21
N ASN A 52 17.18 -8.60 18.90
CA ASN A 52 17.00 -9.90 18.25
C ASN A 52 18.33 -10.36 17.67
N SER A 53 18.89 -11.47 18.14
CA SER A 53 20.11 -12.03 17.53
C SER A 53 20.25 -13.55 17.68
N PHE A 54 20.93 -14.17 16.71
CA PHE A 54 21.07 -15.62 16.51
C PHE A 54 22.50 -16.16 16.71
N LEU A 55 23.34 -15.47 17.51
CA LEU A 55 24.74 -15.87 17.78
C LEU A 55 25.04 -15.89 19.30
N SER A 56 26.17 -16.47 19.70
CA SER A 56 26.52 -16.84 21.08
C SER A 56 26.99 -15.69 22.00
N THR A 57 26.90 -15.93 23.31
CA THR A 57 27.29 -15.09 24.46
C THR A 57 28.31 -15.83 25.33
N SER A 58 29.04 -15.13 26.22
CA SER A 58 30.02 -15.75 27.13
C SER A 58 30.11 -15.01 28.47
N ILE A 59 30.38 -15.71 29.57
CA ILE A 59 30.69 -15.07 30.87
C ILE A 59 32.12 -14.52 30.94
N GLN A 60 32.98 -14.84 29.96
CA GLN A 60 34.36 -14.35 29.90
C GLN A 60 34.48 -13.26 28.84
N LYS A 61 34.81 -12.04 29.28
CA LYS A 61 34.98 -10.87 28.40
C LYS A 61 36.02 -11.12 27.30
N ASP A 62 37.11 -11.80 27.62
CA ASP A 62 38.18 -12.12 26.67
C ASP A 62 37.70 -13.06 25.56
N ILE A 63 36.85 -14.03 25.88
CA ILE A 63 36.25 -14.94 24.90
C ILE A 63 35.28 -14.18 23.99
N ALA A 64 34.46 -13.29 24.54
CA ALA A 64 33.56 -12.47 23.72
C ALA A 64 34.34 -11.59 22.74
N ASN A 65 35.42 -10.95 23.20
CA ASN A 65 36.28 -10.11 22.36
C ASN A 65 37.07 -10.89 21.32
N PHE A 66 37.45 -12.15 21.59
CA PHE A 66 38.09 -13.01 20.61
C PHE A 66 37.25 -13.12 19.31
N TYR A 67 35.92 -13.12 19.41
CA TYR A 67 35.03 -13.22 18.25
C TYR A 67 35.01 -11.97 17.34
N LEU A 68 35.51 -10.81 17.79
CA LEU A 68 35.71 -9.64 16.92
C LEU A 68 36.98 -9.72 16.07
N GLY A 69 37.86 -10.66 16.39
CA GLY A 69 39.18 -10.84 15.77
C GLY A 69 40.13 -9.67 16.01
N ASP A 70 41.43 -9.91 15.80
CA ASP A 70 42.50 -8.90 15.83
C ASP A 70 42.45 -8.05 14.54
N THR A 71 41.31 -7.43 14.29
CA THR A 71 41.07 -6.66 13.08
C THR A 71 41.56 -5.23 13.29
N ASN A 72 42.82 -4.98 12.94
CA ASN A 72 43.34 -3.62 12.71
C ASN A 72 42.72 -2.93 11.47
N HIS A 73 41.74 -3.57 10.82
CA HIS A 73 41.00 -3.03 9.68
C HIS A 73 39.81 -2.22 10.18
N ARG A 74 39.79 -0.92 9.86
CA ARG A 74 38.60 -0.07 9.98
C ARG A 74 37.62 -0.44 8.87
N TRP A 75 36.51 -1.08 9.24
CA TRP A 75 35.39 -1.33 8.35
C TRP A 75 34.62 -0.01 8.19
N VAL A 76 34.51 0.51 6.97
CA VAL A 76 33.80 1.78 6.72
C VAL A 76 32.32 1.58 7.04
N GLY A 77 31.80 2.34 8.01
CA GLY A 77 30.38 2.33 8.41
C GLY A 77 30.00 1.24 9.43
N LEU A 78 30.96 0.48 9.96
CA LEU A 78 30.75 -0.49 11.03
C LEU A 78 31.62 -0.18 12.23
N GLU A 79 31.03 -0.26 13.41
CA GLU A 79 31.64 -0.02 14.71
C GLU A 79 31.79 -1.35 15.47
N LYS A 80 32.89 -1.52 16.20
CA LYS A 80 33.05 -2.63 17.13
C LYS A 80 32.25 -2.34 18.38
N VAL A 81 31.38 -3.26 18.75
CA VAL A 81 30.51 -3.11 19.92
C VAL A 81 30.66 -4.33 20.84
N LEU A 82 30.90 -4.07 22.11
CA LEU A 82 30.83 -5.02 23.20
C LEU A 82 29.58 -4.72 24.03
N PHE A 83 28.67 -5.67 24.10
CA PHE A 83 27.56 -5.68 25.04
C PHE A 83 28.02 -6.27 26.36
N GLU A 84 27.83 -5.50 27.42
CA GLU A 84 27.98 -5.92 28.80
C GLU A 84 26.59 -6.05 29.42
N ILE A 85 26.17 -7.29 29.65
CA ILE A 85 24.79 -7.62 30.00
C ILE A 85 24.76 -8.14 31.43
N ASP A 86 24.19 -7.38 32.35
CA ASP A 86 23.91 -7.88 33.68
C ASP A 86 22.74 -8.86 33.62
N ALA A 87 23.05 -10.14 33.88
CA ALA A 87 22.10 -11.24 33.81
C ALA A 87 21.92 -11.87 35.20
N ASP A 88 20.75 -11.64 35.80
CA ASP A 88 20.35 -12.34 37.03
C ASP A 88 19.75 -13.70 36.66
N PRO A 89 20.34 -14.84 37.09
CA PRO A 89 19.78 -16.18 36.87
C PRO A 89 18.30 -16.29 37.24
N LYS A 90 17.83 -15.56 38.27
CA LYS A 90 16.41 -15.51 38.66
C LYS A 90 15.52 -14.86 37.61
N VAL A 91 16.03 -13.83 36.92
CA VAL A 91 15.33 -13.13 35.84
C VAL A 91 15.40 -13.94 34.56
N VAL A 92 16.58 -14.49 34.25
CA VAL A 92 16.79 -15.25 33.02
C VAL A 92 15.95 -16.54 33.02
N THR A 93 15.85 -17.26 34.15
CA THR A 93 15.07 -18.51 34.28
C THR A 93 13.56 -18.29 34.22
N THR A 94 13.07 -17.10 34.55
CA THR A 94 11.66 -16.72 34.36
C THR A 94 11.34 -16.29 32.92
N LYS A 95 12.37 -16.05 32.10
CA LYS A 95 12.24 -15.45 30.75
C LYS A 95 12.21 -16.40 29.55
N PRO A 96 12.56 -17.71 29.57
CA PRO A 96 12.57 -18.46 28.31
C PRO A 96 11.16 -18.59 27.73
N PHE A 97 10.15 -18.49 28.60
CA PHE A 97 8.75 -18.23 28.29
C PHE A 97 8.17 -17.57 29.53
N ALA A 98 8.36 -16.25 29.70
CA ALA A 98 7.54 -15.54 30.70
C ALA A 98 6.11 -15.99 30.43
N ASP A 99 5.47 -16.58 31.43
CA ASP A 99 4.16 -17.22 31.30
C ASP A 99 3.09 -16.12 31.16
N ILE A 100 3.19 -15.35 30.09
CA ILE A 100 2.20 -14.37 29.68
C ILE A 100 0.99 -15.07 29.07
N SER A 101 0.91 -16.41 29.14
CA SER A 101 -0.38 -17.11 29.00
C SER A 101 -1.39 -16.59 30.02
N HIS A 102 -0.96 -16.08 31.18
CA HIS A 102 -1.88 -15.46 32.13
C HIS A 102 -2.45 -14.12 31.63
N PHE A 103 -1.87 -13.58 30.55
CA PHE A 103 -2.37 -12.41 29.83
C PHE A 103 -3.05 -12.77 28.50
N SER A 104 -3.12 -14.06 28.13
CA SER A 104 -3.73 -14.56 26.89
C SER A 104 -4.65 -15.76 27.17
N ASP A 105 -5.93 -15.67 26.82
CA ASP A 105 -6.90 -16.74 27.06
C ASP A 105 -6.69 -18.00 26.18
N PHE A 106 -5.60 -18.09 25.41
CA PHE A 106 -5.32 -19.19 24.47
C PHE A 106 -3.92 -19.81 24.66
N ASN A 107 -3.89 -21.15 24.78
CA ASN A 107 -2.74 -21.93 25.28
C ASN A 107 -1.54 -22.10 24.33
N ASP A 108 -1.56 -21.59 23.09
CA ASP A 108 -0.56 -21.96 22.05
C ASP A 108 -0.02 -20.77 21.21
N GLU A 109 0.30 -19.62 21.82
CA GLU A 109 0.97 -18.49 21.14
C GLU A 109 2.49 -18.40 21.41
N LEU A 110 3.23 -19.43 21.01
CA LEU A 110 4.69 -19.46 21.13
C LEU A 110 5.41 -18.42 20.25
N GLU A 111 4.78 -17.94 19.17
CA GLU A 111 5.47 -17.05 18.22
C GLU A 111 5.47 -15.55 18.58
N VAL A 112 4.49 -15.07 19.35
CA VAL A 112 4.42 -13.67 19.85
C VAL A 112 5.38 -13.46 21.03
N LEU A 113 5.59 -14.51 21.82
CA LEU A 113 6.55 -14.59 22.91
C LEU A 113 8.00 -14.31 22.47
N PHE A 114 8.36 -14.62 21.21
CA PHE A 114 9.74 -14.52 20.73
C PHE A 114 10.26 -13.08 20.56
N MET A 115 9.40 -12.08 20.38
CA MET A 115 9.83 -10.67 20.23
C MET A 115 9.91 -9.90 21.57
N LEU A 116 9.20 -10.37 22.61
CA LEU A 116 9.09 -9.70 23.91
C LEU A 116 10.09 -10.23 24.96
N GLY A 117 10.64 -11.43 24.76
CA GLY A 117 11.61 -12.06 25.68
C GLY A 117 12.98 -11.39 25.76
N SER A 118 13.33 -10.51 24.81
CA SER A 118 14.67 -9.93 24.66
C SER A 118 14.71 -8.42 24.91
N ILE A 119 13.96 -7.94 25.90
CA ILE A 119 13.94 -6.54 26.33
C ILE A 119 15.04 -6.28 27.37
N PHE A 120 15.86 -5.28 27.11
CA PHE A 120 16.97 -4.83 27.96
C PHE A 120 16.78 -3.37 28.35
N CYS A 121 17.22 -3.01 29.55
CA CYS A 121 17.39 -1.62 29.94
C CYS A 121 18.79 -1.19 29.51
N LEU A 122 18.88 -0.18 28.65
CA LEU A 122 20.15 0.35 28.19
C LEU A 122 20.68 1.36 29.23
N ASN A 123 21.74 1.00 29.95
CA ASN A 123 22.25 1.78 31.08
C ASN A 123 23.22 2.87 30.63
N SER A 124 24.18 2.51 29.79
CA SER A 124 25.22 3.44 29.34
C SER A 124 25.82 2.97 28.02
N ILE A 125 26.39 3.92 27.28
CA ILE A 125 27.25 3.63 26.12
C ILE A 125 28.53 4.42 26.29
N ILE A 126 29.65 3.73 26.38
CA ILE A 126 30.98 4.30 26.63
C ILE A 126 31.89 3.89 25.49
N HIS A 127 32.77 4.78 25.05
CA HIS A 127 33.83 4.42 24.12
C HIS A 127 35.10 4.10 24.90
N ASP A 128 35.67 2.93 24.69
CA ASP A 128 37.00 2.57 25.15
C ASP A 128 38.01 2.97 24.07
N ASP A 129 38.68 4.11 24.31
CA ASP A 129 39.66 4.67 23.38
C ASP A 129 40.90 3.78 23.21
N GLU A 130 41.28 3.01 24.24
CA GLU A 130 42.47 2.14 24.19
C GLU A 130 42.22 0.94 23.28
N ASN A 131 41.03 0.35 23.35
CA ASN A 131 40.65 -0.83 22.56
C ASN A 131 39.83 -0.52 21.30
N GLN A 132 39.51 0.76 21.05
CA GLN A 132 38.70 1.23 19.92
C GLN A 132 37.37 0.45 19.80
N ILE A 133 36.67 0.31 20.92
CA ILE A 133 35.42 -0.44 21.02
C ILE A 133 34.37 0.35 21.80
N TRP A 134 33.12 0.30 21.31
CA TRP A 134 31.98 0.82 22.04
C TRP A 134 31.47 -0.23 23.02
N ILE A 135 31.42 0.13 24.29
CA ILE A 135 30.87 -0.69 25.37
C ILE A 135 29.44 -0.23 25.62
N ILE A 136 28.50 -1.15 25.45
CA ILE A 136 27.07 -0.95 25.70
C ILE A 136 26.71 -1.72 26.94
N GLU A 137 26.49 -1.01 28.04
CA GLU A 137 26.06 -1.60 29.30
C GLU A 137 24.54 -1.70 29.34
N MET A 138 24.03 -2.88 29.63
CA MET A 138 22.60 -3.13 29.73
C MET A 138 22.27 -4.16 30.78
N CYS A 139 21.04 -4.12 31.28
CA CYS A 139 20.53 -5.12 32.21
C CYS A 139 19.36 -5.86 31.57
N LEU A 140 19.32 -7.18 31.74
CA LEU A 140 18.14 -7.95 31.36
C LEU A 140 16.99 -7.62 32.31
N CYS A 141 15.90 -7.08 31.76
CA CYS A 141 14.80 -6.58 32.59
C CYS A 141 13.98 -7.71 33.21
N SER A 142 13.60 -7.53 34.48
CA SER A 142 12.64 -8.42 35.15
C SER A 142 11.20 -7.99 34.90
N ASP A 143 10.28 -8.95 34.81
CA ASP A 143 8.85 -8.69 34.64
C ASP A 143 8.22 -7.95 35.84
N ASN A 144 8.98 -7.76 36.93
CA ASN A 144 8.57 -7.06 38.14
C ASN A 144 8.97 -5.57 38.17
N GLU A 145 9.74 -5.09 37.20
CA GLU A 145 10.07 -3.66 37.10
C GLU A 145 8.81 -2.85 36.83
N HIS A 146 8.54 -1.85 37.68
CA HIS A 146 7.33 -1.03 37.59
C HIS A 146 7.20 -0.34 36.23
N ASN A 147 8.31 0.14 35.66
CA ASN A 147 8.35 0.80 34.36
C ASN A 147 8.13 -0.18 33.20
N LEU A 148 8.67 -1.41 33.27
CA LEU A 148 8.36 -2.45 32.30
C LEU A 148 6.89 -2.89 32.41
N LYS A 149 6.37 -3.04 33.63
CA LYS A 149 4.94 -3.26 33.87
C LYS A 149 4.08 -2.14 33.30
N GLN A 150 4.50 -0.89 33.44
CA GLN A 150 3.80 0.26 32.87
C GLN A 150 3.87 0.27 31.35
N ILE A 151 5.01 -0.04 30.73
CA ILE A 151 5.13 -0.19 29.27
C ILE A 151 4.28 -1.35 28.76
N LEU A 152 4.30 -2.49 29.46
CA LEU A 152 3.44 -3.63 29.13
C LEU A 152 1.97 -3.30 29.38
N MET A 153 1.65 -2.50 30.41
CA MET A 153 0.31 -1.98 30.68
C MET A 153 -0.11 -0.94 29.66
N ASP A 154 0.78 -0.09 29.16
CA ASP A 154 0.51 0.95 28.17
C ASP A 154 0.36 0.31 26.80
N MET A 155 1.21 -0.66 26.46
CA MET A 155 0.98 -1.59 25.35
C MET A 155 -0.37 -2.27 25.54
N LYS A 156 -0.69 -2.83 26.71
CA LYS A 156 -2.00 -3.45 27.01
C LYS A 156 -3.17 -2.46 26.98
N ASN A 157 -2.96 -1.19 27.30
CA ASN A 157 -3.98 -0.13 27.30
C ASN A 157 -4.18 0.43 25.89
N GLU A 158 -3.14 0.45 25.06
CA GLU A 158 -3.19 0.73 23.63
C GLU A 158 -3.74 -0.46 22.81
N ILE A 159 -3.54 -1.70 23.29
CA ILE A 159 -3.90 -2.97 22.63
C ILE A 159 -5.27 -3.52 23.09
N GLY A 160 -5.73 -3.20 24.30
CA GLY A 160 -7.00 -3.69 24.87
C GLY A 160 -6.97 -5.18 25.29
N ASN A 161 -8.07 -5.65 25.90
CA ASN A 161 -8.20 -6.98 26.55
C ASN A 161 -8.90 -8.07 25.70
N GLY A 162 -8.99 -7.98 24.37
CA GLY A 162 -9.64 -9.06 23.59
C GLY A 162 -9.46 -8.92 22.08
N GLU A 163 -9.46 -10.06 21.37
CA GLU A 163 -9.72 -10.31 19.92
C GLU A 163 -8.95 -9.45 18.87
N THR A 164 -8.20 -8.44 19.30
CA THR A 164 -7.55 -7.39 18.51
C THR A 164 -6.06 -7.73 18.21
N ASN A 165 -5.56 -8.83 18.77
CA ASN A 165 -4.14 -9.23 18.74
C ASN A 165 -3.68 -9.75 17.37
N LEU A 166 -4.49 -10.54 16.66
CA LEU A 166 -4.09 -11.14 15.38
C LEU A 166 -4.01 -10.11 14.24
N CYS A 167 -4.92 -9.13 14.22
CA CYS A 167 -4.92 -8.05 13.22
C CYS A 167 -3.72 -7.11 13.40
N ILE A 168 -3.40 -6.73 14.64
CA ILE A 168 -2.23 -5.88 14.94
C ILE A 168 -0.93 -6.63 14.63
N LEU A 169 -0.83 -7.91 14.99
CA LEU A 169 0.32 -8.74 14.67
C LEU A 169 0.51 -8.90 13.15
N GLY A 170 -0.58 -9.15 12.41
CA GLY A 170 -0.58 -9.15 10.95
C GLY A 170 -0.08 -7.83 10.35
N LYS A 171 -0.39 -6.68 10.97
CA LYS A 171 0.12 -5.36 10.53
C LYS A 171 1.61 -5.21 10.75
N VAL A 172 2.11 -5.60 11.91
CA VAL A 172 3.55 -5.53 12.26
C VAL A 172 4.35 -6.44 11.34
N VAL A 173 3.95 -7.70 11.21
CA VAL A 173 4.63 -8.70 10.36
C VAL A 173 4.63 -8.30 8.88
N ARG A 174 3.53 -7.69 8.40
CA ARG A 174 3.46 -7.13 7.03
C ARG A 174 4.45 -5.97 6.83
N ARG A 175 4.57 -5.07 7.81
CA ARG A 175 5.52 -3.94 7.76
C ARG A 175 6.98 -4.40 7.76
N MET A 176 7.26 -5.56 8.35
CA MET A 176 8.58 -6.21 8.31
C MET A 176 8.86 -6.97 7.00
N GLY A 177 7.91 -7.00 6.05
CA GLY A 177 8.08 -7.65 4.75
C GLY A 177 7.75 -9.14 4.72
N HIS A 178 7.28 -9.72 5.83
CA HIS A 178 6.92 -11.14 5.92
C HIS A 178 5.46 -11.40 5.50
N LEU A 179 5.19 -11.24 4.21
CA LEU A 179 3.83 -11.20 3.65
C LEU A 179 3.01 -12.49 3.87
N ASP A 180 3.60 -13.67 3.67
CA ASP A 180 2.91 -14.96 3.86
C ASP A 180 2.51 -15.21 5.31
N LEU A 181 3.35 -14.78 6.25
CA LEU A 181 3.09 -14.93 7.68
C LEU A 181 2.02 -13.93 8.14
N ALA A 182 2.08 -12.68 7.65
CA ALA A 182 1.04 -11.70 7.88
C ALA A 182 -0.33 -12.18 7.35
N LYS A 183 -0.35 -12.79 6.16
CA LYS A 183 -1.56 -13.36 5.54
C LYS A 183 -2.19 -14.44 6.44
N LYS A 184 -1.37 -15.32 7.03
CA LYS A 184 -1.84 -16.34 7.99
C LYS A 184 -2.49 -15.73 9.23
N TYR A 185 -1.91 -14.69 9.81
CA TYR A 185 -2.49 -14.03 10.99
C TYR A 185 -3.80 -13.32 10.68
N TYR A 186 -3.92 -12.68 9.52
CA TYR A 186 -5.18 -12.06 9.13
C TYR A 186 -6.29 -13.06 8.83
N TYR A 187 -6.02 -14.20 8.18
CA TYR A 187 -7.07 -15.22 7.99
C TYR A 187 -7.48 -15.87 9.31
N ARG A 188 -6.55 -16.10 10.24
CA ARG A 188 -6.91 -16.53 11.60
C ARG A 188 -7.76 -15.50 12.32
N CYS A 189 -7.45 -14.21 12.14
CA CYS A 189 -8.28 -13.13 12.65
C CYS A 189 -9.70 -13.20 12.06
N LEU A 190 -9.85 -13.45 10.76
CA LEU A 190 -11.17 -13.63 10.13
C LEU A 190 -11.95 -14.82 10.68
N ASP A 191 -11.29 -15.92 11.05
CA ASP A 191 -11.93 -17.10 11.63
C ASP A 191 -12.53 -16.82 13.02
N GLU A 192 -12.03 -15.80 13.71
CA GLU A 192 -12.42 -15.43 15.07
C GLU A 192 -13.41 -14.24 15.12
N LEU A 193 -13.51 -13.45 14.05
CA LEU A 193 -14.36 -12.27 14.00
C LEU A 193 -15.83 -12.61 13.73
N SER A 194 -16.73 -11.95 14.45
CA SER A 194 -18.17 -12.02 14.19
C SER A 194 -18.54 -11.32 12.86
N GLN A 195 -19.66 -11.70 12.24
CA GLN A 195 -20.06 -11.21 10.90
C GLN A 195 -20.28 -9.68 10.80
N ASN A 196 -20.49 -9.01 11.93
CA ASN A 196 -20.70 -7.56 12.00
C ASN A 196 -19.52 -6.83 12.67
N ASP A 197 -18.39 -7.51 12.87
CA ASP A 197 -17.25 -6.92 13.55
C ASP A 197 -16.63 -5.79 12.72
N PRO A 198 -16.49 -4.56 13.26
CA PRO A 198 -15.85 -3.44 12.57
C PRO A 198 -14.42 -3.75 12.08
N LEU A 199 -13.70 -4.68 12.71
CA LEU A 199 -12.36 -5.09 12.29
C LEU A 199 -12.35 -5.83 10.95
N LEU A 200 -13.45 -6.45 10.51
CA LEU A 200 -13.52 -7.15 9.23
C LEU A 200 -13.07 -6.25 8.07
N LEU A 201 -13.54 -5.00 8.04
CA LEU A 201 -13.17 -4.03 7.02
C LEU A 201 -11.65 -3.81 6.98
N THR A 202 -11.03 -3.73 8.16
CA THR A 202 -9.60 -3.51 8.31
C THR A 202 -8.79 -4.74 7.89
N VAL A 203 -9.22 -5.92 8.31
CA VAL A 203 -8.54 -7.20 8.02
C VAL A 203 -8.59 -7.51 6.52
N TYR A 204 -9.76 -7.40 5.88
CA TYR A 204 -9.89 -7.59 4.43
C TYR A 204 -9.10 -6.54 3.62
N LYS A 205 -9.00 -5.29 4.11
CA LYS A 205 -8.20 -4.24 3.47
C LYS A 205 -6.71 -4.59 3.48
N ASP A 206 -6.22 -5.10 4.60
CA ASP A 206 -4.80 -5.43 4.74
C ASP A 206 -4.44 -6.76 4.06
N LEU A 207 -5.35 -7.74 4.01
CA LEU A 207 -5.23 -8.93 3.15
C LEU A 207 -5.16 -8.55 1.68
N ALA A 208 -6.01 -7.62 1.22
CA ALA A 208 -5.95 -7.14 -0.17
C ALA A 208 -4.61 -6.49 -0.46
N LYS A 209 -4.08 -5.65 0.44
CA LYS A 209 -2.71 -5.09 0.27
C LYS A 209 -1.66 -6.18 0.15
N ILE A 210 -1.71 -7.22 0.99
CA ILE A 210 -0.77 -8.34 0.90
C ILE A 210 -0.87 -9.03 -0.46
N ALA A 211 -2.08 -9.35 -0.92
CA ALA A 211 -2.29 -9.97 -2.22
C ALA A 211 -1.73 -9.11 -3.37
N SER A 212 -1.90 -7.78 -3.31
CA SER A 212 -1.28 -6.84 -4.26
C SER A 212 0.26 -6.89 -4.20
N GLN A 213 0.84 -6.85 -3.00
CA GLN A 213 2.30 -6.91 -2.81
C GLN A 213 2.91 -8.24 -3.28
N GLN A 214 2.14 -9.33 -3.20
CA GLN A 214 2.53 -10.66 -3.70
C GLN A 214 2.25 -10.86 -5.19
N LYS A 215 1.66 -9.87 -5.88
CA LYS A 215 1.19 -9.97 -7.27
C LYS A 215 0.14 -11.09 -7.47
N ASP A 216 -0.61 -11.40 -6.41
CA ASP A 216 -1.74 -12.34 -6.40
C ASP A 216 -3.04 -11.57 -6.68
N TYR A 217 -3.25 -11.25 -7.95
CA TYR A 217 -4.30 -10.33 -8.40
C TYR A 217 -5.72 -10.91 -8.31
N GLU A 218 -5.88 -12.24 -8.42
CA GLU A 218 -7.18 -12.90 -8.24
C GLU A 218 -7.66 -12.76 -6.79
N GLU A 219 -6.78 -13.05 -5.82
CA GLU A 219 -7.12 -12.96 -4.41
C GLU A 219 -7.34 -11.49 -3.99
N HIS A 220 -6.59 -10.53 -4.55
CA HIS A 220 -6.84 -9.12 -4.30
C HIS A 220 -8.26 -8.69 -4.73
N LEU A 221 -8.68 -9.02 -5.96
CA LEU A 221 -9.99 -8.67 -6.49
C LEU A 221 -11.10 -9.30 -5.64
N ARG A 222 -10.95 -10.59 -5.27
CA ARG A 222 -11.87 -11.30 -4.38
C ARG A 222 -12.02 -10.60 -3.04
N LEU A 223 -10.91 -10.24 -2.39
CA LEU A 223 -10.91 -9.57 -1.09
C LEU A 223 -11.53 -8.16 -1.16
N ARG A 224 -11.33 -7.43 -2.27
CA ARG A 224 -11.97 -6.11 -2.51
C ARG A 224 -13.48 -6.22 -2.68
N GLN A 225 -13.98 -7.23 -3.40
CA GLN A 225 -15.41 -7.50 -3.53
C GLN A 225 -16.05 -7.81 -2.18
N ILE A 226 -15.37 -8.61 -1.35
CA ILE A 226 -15.82 -8.88 0.02
C ILE A 226 -15.87 -7.58 0.83
N LEU A 227 -14.86 -6.72 0.70
CA LEU A 227 -14.79 -5.45 1.40
C LEU A 227 -15.92 -4.47 1.01
N ALA A 228 -16.27 -4.38 -0.28
CA ALA A 228 -17.41 -3.58 -0.74
C ALA A 228 -18.73 -4.07 -0.12
N LYS A 229 -18.97 -5.39 -0.14
CA LYS A 229 -20.18 -5.98 0.46
C LYS A 229 -20.26 -5.79 1.98
N ILE A 230 -19.11 -5.80 2.67
CA ILE A 230 -19.06 -5.52 4.12
C ILE A 230 -19.35 -4.04 4.39
N LYS A 231 -18.82 -3.11 3.59
CA LYS A 231 -19.16 -1.68 3.69
C LYS A 231 -20.65 -1.46 3.50
N ASP A 232 -21.24 -2.02 2.45
CA ASP A 232 -22.67 -1.88 2.17
C ASP A 232 -23.51 -2.42 3.31
N LYS A 233 -23.13 -3.56 3.91
CA LYS A 233 -23.83 -4.15 5.07
C LYS A 233 -23.71 -3.31 6.34
N ILE A 234 -22.56 -2.70 6.60
CA ILE A 234 -22.37 -1.82 7.75
C ILE A 234 -23.18 -0.53 7.56
N GLU A 235 -23.28 -0.02 6.33
CA GLU A 235 -24.09 1.16 5.99
C GLU A 235 -25.61 0.88 5.99
N LEU A 236 -26.04 -0.37 5.77
CA LEU A 236 -27.45 -0.80 5.69
C LEU A 236 -28.06 -1.26 7.03
N ASN A 237 -27.34 -1.21 8.15
CA ASN A 237 -27.84 -1.65 9.46
C ASN A 237 -28.79 -0.65 10.15
N ASP A 238 -29.85 -0.26 9.43
CA ASP A 238 -31.21 -0.09 9.96
C ASP A 238 -32.13 -1.08 9.18
N ASN A 239 -32.32 -2.28 9.77
CA ASN A 239 -33.32 -3.33 9.48
C ASN A 239 -32.87 -4.64 8.79
N GLU A 240 -33.59 -5.70 9.16
CA GLU A 240 -33.27 -7.14 9.18
C GLU A 240 -32.95 -7.85 7.84
N ILE A 241 -31.77 -8.45 7.79
CA ILE A 241 -31.40 -9.87 7.51
C ILE A 241 -32.20 -10.70 6.48
N GLU A 242 -31.49 -11.17 5.44
CA GLU A 242 -31.64 -12.54 4.90
C GLU A 242 -30.28 -13.29 4.87
N THR A 243 -30.27 -14.50 5.42
CA THR A 243 -29.11 -15.28 5.91
C THR A 243 -28.46 -16.26 4.90
N SER A 244 -28.72 -16.17 3.59
CA SER A 244 -28.36 -17.28 2.67
C SER A 244 -27.15 -17.07 1.73
N GLU A 245 -26.56 -15.88 1.67
CA GLU A 245 -25.48 -15.57 0.71
C GLU A 245 -24.05 -15.60 1.27
N ILE A 246 -23.85 -15.44 2.58
CA ILE A 246 -22.51 -15.47 3.19
C ILE A 246 -21.95 -16.89 3.22
N ASP A 247 -22.79 -17.88 3.56
CA ASP A 247 -22.37 -19.29 3.66
C ASP A 247 -21.95 -19.92 2.32
N LYS A 248 -22.38 -19.33 1.19
CA LYS A 248 -21.95 -19.77 -0.15
C LYS A 248 -20.58 -19.22 -0.56
N LEU A 249 -20.10 -18.17 0.11
CA LEU A 249 -18.83 -17.49 -0.22
C LEU A 249 -17.65 -18.01 0.63
N THR A 250 -17.93 -18.68 1.74
CA THR A 250 -16.96 -19.27 2.68
C THR A 250 -16.73 -20.76 2.45
N ASP A 251 -17.30 -21.36 1.40
CA ASP A 251 -17.20 -22.80 1.16
C ASP A 251 -15.76 -23.19 0.78
N ASN A 252 -15.04 -23.63 1.81
CA ASN A 252 -13.66 -24.11 1.79
C ASN A 252 -13.56 -25.36 0.92
N GLY A 253 -13.18 -25.16 -0.33
CA GLY A 253 -12.60 -26.21 -1.16
C GLY A 253 -11.24 -26.63 -0.62
N ALA A 254 -11.25 -27.69 0.21
CA ALA A 254 -10.15 -28.56 0.63
C ALA A 254 -9.47 -28.33 2.00
N ILE A 255 -10.21 -28.54 3.10
CA ILE A 255 -9.75 -29.42 4.21
C ILE A 255 -10.98 -30.19 4.74
N GLN A 256 -10.92 -31.52 4.72
CA GLN A 256 -12.00 -32.39 5.17
C GLN A 256 -12.40 -32.14 6.64
N LYS A 257 -13.69 -31.87 6.86
CA LYS A 257 -14.37 -32.05 8.15
C LYS A 257 -14.22 -33.50 8.63
N ARG A 258 -13.39 -33.76 9.64
CA ARG A 258 -13.63 -34.84 10.60
C ARG A 258 -14.16 -34.23 11.89
N LYS A 259 -15.49 -34.25 12.03
CA LYS A 259 -16.18 -33.98 13.30
C LYS A 259 -15.72 -35.02 14.33
N SER A 260 -15.18 -34.56 15.45
CA SER A 260 -14.98 -35.36 16.65
C SER A 260 -16.35 -35.81 17.19
N LYS A 261 -16.63 -37.11 17.13
CA LYS A 261 -17.55 -37.74 18.08
C LYS A 261 -16.70 -38.33 19.21
N SER A 262 -17.12 -38.01 20.43
CA SER A 262 -16.66 -38.57 21.69
C SER A 262 -16.54 -40.10 21.65
N CYS A 263 -15.46 -40.66 22.19
CA CYS A 263 -15.51 -41.68 23.25
C CYS A 263 -14.09 -42.09 23.71
N MET A 264 -13.83 -41.86 25.00
CA MET A 264 -13.10 -42.69 25.97
C MET A 264 -12.05 -43.74 25.53
N ARG A 265 -10.93 -43.68 26.29
CA ARG A 265 -9.98 -44.74 26.73
C ARG A 265 -8.64 -44.91 25.98
N CYS A 266 -7.60 -44.38 26.63
CA CYS A 266 -6.35 -45.05 27.06
C CYS A 266 -5.94 -46.36 26.36
N ASN A 267 -4.73 -46.44 25.78
CA ASN A 267 -3.50 -46.94 26.42
C ASN A 267 -2.44 -47.45 25.40
N TRP A 268 -1.18 -46.97 25.57
CA TRP A 268 0.11 -47.70 25.53
C TRP A 268 0.56 -48.47 24.27
N GLN A 269 1.71 -48.08 23.70
CA GLN A 269 3.04 -48.73 23.93
C GLN A 269 4.18 -48.15 23.05
N LEU A 270 5.19 -47.61 23.74
CA LEU A 270 6.66 -47.73 23.56
C LEU A 270 7.28 -47.90 22.13
N LYS A 271 8.09 -46.96 21.63
CA LYS A 271 9.57 -46.77 21.78
C LYS A 271 10.49 -47.65 20.87
N LEU A 272 11.52 -46.97 20.34
CA LEU A 272 12.93 -47.38 20.04
C LEU A 272 13.30 -47.92 18.64
N LEU A 273 14.16 -47.16 17.93
CA LEU A 273 15.50 -47.49 17.36
C LEU A 273 15.85 -46.53 16.20
N ILE A 274 16.55 -45.42 16.48
CA ILE A 274 18.00 -45.19 16.26
C ILE A 274 18.41 -45.11 14.78
N CYS A 275 18.85 -43.90 14.43
CA CYS A 275 19.92 -43.51 13.51
C CYS A 275 20.67 -44.62 12.76
N SER A 276 20.70 -44.57 11.43
CA SER A 276 21.96 -44.74 10.66
C SER A 276 21.76 -44.27 9.21
N PHE A 277 22.83 -43.74 8.60
CA PHE A 277 23.00 -43.36 7.18
C PHE A 277 22.60 -41.95 6.74
N ILE A 278 23.34 -40.96 7.27
CA ILE A 278 23.93 -39.91 6.42
C ILE A 278 25.42 -40.26 6.30
N VAL A 279 26.02 -39.98 5.14
CA VAL A 279 27.37 -40.34 4.67
C VAL A 279 27.40 -41.66 3.90
N ILE A 280 26.91 -41.61 2.67
CA ILE A 280 27.47 -42.22 1.46
C ILE A 280 26.80 -41.51 0.26
N LEU A 281 27.61 -41.05 -0.69
CA LEU A 281 27.25 -40.47 -2.01
C LEU A 281 26.96 -38.96 -2.10
N MET A 282 27.99 -38.15 -1.81
CA MET A 282 28.46 -37.22 -2.85
C MET A 282 29.44 -38.00 -3.74
N ILE A 283 28.94 -38.49 -4.88
CA ILE A 283 29.61 -38.80 -6.17
C ILE A 283 28.47 -39.42 -7.00
N GLY A 284 28.04 -38.74 -8.06
CA GLY A 284 26.90 -39.18 -8.88
C GLY A 284 26.03 -38.06 -9.45
N ALA A 285 26.50 -36.82 -9.46
CA ALA A 285 25.99 -35.81 -10.39
C ALA A 285 26.57 -36.12 -11.77
N GLY A 286 25.82 -36.90 -12.54
CA GLY A 286 26.22 -37.37 -13.88
C GLY A 286 25.71 -38.79 -14.06
N ILE A 287 24.86 -39.00 -15.07
CA ILE A 287 24.13 -40.25 -15.36
C ILE A 287 22.80 -40.39 -14.62
N PHE A 288 21.92 -39.39 -14.71
CA PHE A 288 20.46 -39.60 -14.75
C PHE A 288 19.75 -38.66 -15.74
N ALA A 289 20.51 -38.01 -16.62
CA ALA A 289 20.01 -37.09 -17.64
C ALA A 289 19.76 -37.73 -19.02
N LEU A 290 19.85 -39.07 -19.18
CA LEU A 290 19.75 -39.69 -20.51
C LEU A 290 18.75 -40.85 -20.67
N GLN A 291 17.89 -41.13 -19.68
CA GLN A 291 16.95 -42.25 -19.81
C GLN A 291 15.47 -41.90 -19.53
N TYR A 292 15.17 -40.62 -19.33
CA TYR A 292 13.79 -40.11 -19.21
C TYR A 292 13.29 -39.34 -20.45
N MET A 293 14.04 -39.39 -21.56
CA MET A 293 13.73 -38.68 -22.81
C MET A 293 13.04 -39.52 -23.90
N THR A 294 12.62 -40.76 -23.62
CA THR A 294 11.86 -41.52 -24.61
C THR A 294 10.73 -42.28 -23.94
N THR A 295 9.50 -41.98 -24.35
CA THR A 295 8.23 -42.66 -24.04
C THR A 295 7.43 -42.13 -22.84
N LYS A 296 6.72 -41.01 -23.04
CA LYS A 296 5.31 -40.88 -22.63
C LYS A 296 4.65 -39.74 -23.41
N LYS A 297 3.48 -40.04 -23.96
CA LYS A 297 2.63 -39.16 -24.78
C LYS A 297 2.48 -37.78 -24.13
N SER A 298 2.57 -36.74 -24.96
CA SER A 298 2.38 -35.33 -24.61
C SER A 298 1.15 -35.12 -23.70
N PRO A 299 1.30 -34.54 -22.50
CA PRO A 299 0.20 -33.83 -21.87
C PRO A 299 -0.17 -32.67 -22.81
N GLN A 300 -1.47 -32.50 -23.09
CA GLN A 300 -1.95 -31.28 -23.72
C GLN A 300 -1.35 -30.08 -22.98
N SER A 301 -0.85 -29.10 -23.74
CA SER A 301 -0.41 -27.81 -23.22
C SER A 301 -1.41 -27.32 -22.16
N PRO A 302 -0.96 -26.84 -20.98
CA PRO A 302 -1.85 -26.16 -20.06
C PRO A 302 -2.58 -25.08 -20.88
N LYS A 303 -3.92 -25.08 -20.85
CA LYS A 303 -4.69 -23.97 -21.41
C LYS A 303 -4.08 -22.70 -20.80
N GLU A 304 -3.53 -21.83 -21.65
CA GLU A 304 -3.13 -20.49 -21.26
C GLU A 304 -4.26 -19.88 -20.43
N TRP A 305 -4.03 -19.73 -19.14
CA TRP A 305 -4.93 -18.99 -18.27
C TRP A 305 -4.80 -17.53 -18.68
N LYS A 306 -5.85 -16.99 -19.30
CA LYS A 306 -5.97 -15.56 -19.59
C LYS A 306 -6.66 -14.93 -18.38
N PRO A 307 -6.03 -13.99 -17.66
CA PRO A 307 -6.70 -13.27 -16.58
C PRO A 307 -8.02 -12.70 -17.10
N LYS A 308 -9.12 -12.99 -16.39
CA LYS A 308 -10.41 -12.34 -16.64
C LYS A 308 -10.33 -10.93 -16.08
N PHE A 309 -10.10 -9.96 -16.97
CA PHE A 309 -10.12 -8.56 -16.59
C PHE A 309 -11.55 -8.07 -16.37
N ASN A 310 -11.71 -7.12 -15.45
CA ASN A 310 -12.98 -6.41 -15.25
C ASN A 310 -13.48 -5.90 -16.61
N LYS A 311 -14.73 -6.22 -16.92
CA LYS A 311 -15.44 -5.67 -18.07
C LYS A 311 -16.50 -4.72 -17.56
N TRP A 312 -16.92 -3.76 -18.36
CA TRP A 312 -18.04 -2.90 -18.02
C TRP A 312 -19.23 -3.22 -18.91
N LYS A 313 -20.41 -3.09 -18.34
CA LYS A 313 -21.67 -2.98 -19.07
C LYS A 313 -21.50 -1.90 -20.12
N GLN A 314 -21.90 -2.21 -21.34
CA GLN A 314 -21.79 -1.27 -22.45
C GLN A 314 -23.02 -0.35 -22.50
N ASP A 315 -24.10 -0.67 -21.78
CA ASP A 315 -25.20 0.23 -21.50
C ASP A 315 -24.81 1.29 -20.48
N ALA A 316 -24.46 2.47 -21.00
CA ALA A 316 -24.12 3.64 -20.20
C ALA A 316 -25.38 4.23 -19.54
N ILE A 317 -25.23 4.70 -18.31
CA ILE A 317 -26.27 5.45 -17.59
C ILE A 317 -25.80 6.89 -17.46
N THR A 318 -26.57 7.85 -18.00
CA THR A 318 -26.32 9.27 -17.72
C THR A 318 -26.70 9.56 -16.27
N VAL A 319 -25.71 9.89 -15.44
CA VAL A 319 -25.87 10.11 -13.99
C VAL A 319 -25.87 11.58 -13.61
N ALA A 320 -25.38 12.47 -14.48
CA ALA A 320 -25.41 13.91 -14.30
C ALA A 320 -25.41 14.63 -15.66
N GLY A 321 -26.10 15.77 -15.76
CA GLY A 321 -26.19 16.54 -17.00
C GLY A 321 -27.08 15.88 -18.05
N GLY A 322 -26.71 16.01 -19.34
CA GLY A 322 -27.45 15.41 -20.47
C GLY A 322 -28.75 16.12 -20.85
N ASN A 323 -29.05 17.27 -20.23
CA ASN A 323 -30.24 18.08 -20.53
C ASN A 323 -29.90 19.28 -21.44
N GLU A 324 -29.17 19.01 -22.51
CA GLU A 324 -28.58 20.01 -23.42
C GLU A 324 -27.44 20.85 -22.79
N GLN A 325 -26.71 21.56 -23.64
CA GLN A 325 -25.71 22.55 -23.22
C GLN A 325 -26.40 23.72 -22.53
N GLY A 326 -25.93 24.10 -21.33
CA GLY A 326 -26.49 25.27 -20.66
C GLY A 326 -25.97 25.48 -19.24
N GLN A 327 -26.57 26.45 -18.54
CA GLN A 327 -26.12 26.94 -17.22
C GLN A 327 -27.03 26.51 -16.06
N LYS A 328 -28.18 25.87 -16.34
CA LYS A 328 -29.09 25.38 -15.29
C LYS A 328 -28.39 24.33 -14.41
N LEU A 329 -28.93 24.05 -13.23
CA LEU A 329 -28.33 23.11 -12.27
C LEU A 329 -28.31 21.66 -12.77
N ASN A 330 -29.16 21.33 -13.74
CA ASN A 330 -29.19 20.03 -14.40
C ASN A 330 -28.51 20.01 -15.79
N GLN A 331 -27.81 21.10 -16.15
CA GLN A 331 -27.11 21.28 -17.43
C GLN A 331 -25.62 21.51 -17.19
N PHE A 332 -24.80 21.07 -18.14
CA PHE A 332 -23.37 21.36 -18.15
C PHE A 332 -22.97 22.08 -19.44
N ASN A 333 -21.80 22.69 -19.40
CA ASN A 333 -21.17 23.30 -20.55
C ASN A 333 -19.69 22.91 -20.58
N TYR A 334 -19.40 21.88 -21.38
CA TYR A 334 -18.11 21.21 -21.48
C TYR A 334 -17.54 20.80 -20.11
N PRO A 335 -18.14 19.78 -19.45
CA PRO A 335 -17.58 19.23 -18.21
C PRO A 335 -16.20 18.61 -18.49
N GLU A 336 -15.22 18.94 -17.66
CA GLU A 336 -13.81 18.54 -17.82
C GLU A 336 -13.44 17.49 -16.75
N GLY A 337 -12.66 17.89 -15.74
CA GLY A 337 -12.22 17.03 -14.66
C GLY A 337 -13.35 16.63 -13.73
N ILE A 338 -13.45 15.32 -13.47
CA ILE A 338 -14.36 14.74 -12.48
C ILE A 338 -13.62 14.01 -11.36
N PHE A 339 -14.24 13.94 -10.20
CA PHE A 339 -13.83 13.10 -9.08
C PHE A 339 -15.08 12.51 -8.43
N VAL A 340 -15.08 11.20 -8.22
CA VAL A 340 -16.15 10.52 -7.47
C VAL A 340 -15.69 10.38 -6.03
N GLY A 341 -16.40 11.03 -5.11
CA GLY A 341 -16.15 11.00 -3.68
C GLY A 341 -16.96 9.93 -2.95
N GLU A 342 -17.01 10.07 -1.63
CA GLU A 342 -17.80 9.18 -0.76
C GLU A 342 -19.30 9.21 -1.14
N LYS A 343 -20.00 8.10 -0.86
CA LYS A 343 -21.44 7.94 -1.14
C LYS A 343 -21.84 8.18 -2.61
N LYS A 344 -20.89 7.99 -3.54
CA LYS A 344 -21.07 8.16 -4.99
C LYS A 344 -21.40 9.61 -5.41
N ASN A 345 -21.05 10.61 -4.59
CA ASN A 345 -21.15 12.01 -4.99
C ASN A 345 -20.10 12.32 -6.06
N ILE A 346 -20.50 13.04 -7.10
CA ILE A 346 -19.62 13.39 -8.21
C ILE A 346 -19.30 14.88 -8.11
N PHE A 347 -18.03 15.23 -8.17
CA PHE A 347 -17.55 16.60 -8.26
C PHE A 347 -17.10 16.87 -9.69
N ILE A 348 -17.69 17.87 -10.33
CA ILE A 348 -17.51 18.17 -11.75
C ILE A 348 -16.98 19.59 -11.93
N ALA A 349 -15.88 19.73 -12.67
CA ALA A 349 -15.46 21.00 -13.22
C ALA A 349 -16.31 21.34 -14.46
N ASP A 350 -17.32 22.18 -14.29
CA ASP A 350 -18.21 22.64 -15.36
C ASP A 350 -17.59 23.89 -16.01
N CYS A 351 -16.62 23.63 -16.89
CA CYS A 351 -15.58 24.56 -17.29
C CYS A 351 -16.12 25.88 -17.88
N TYR A 352 -17.03 25.79 -18.85
CA TYR A 352 -17.55 26.99 -19.53
C TYR A 352 -18.67 27.69 -18.75
N ASN A 353 -19.20 27.06 -17.71
CA ASN A 353 -20.08 27.71 -16.74
C ASN A 353 -19.30 28.29 -15.55
N HIS A 354 -17.97 28.13 -15.52
CA HIS A 354 -17.08 28.73 -14.54
C HIS A 354 -17.44 28.36 -13.11
N ARG A 355 -17.75 27.08 -12.89
CA ARG A 355 -18.20 26.56 -11.60
C ARG A 355 -17.72 25.14 -11.36
N ILE A 356 -17.69 24.76 -10.08
CA ILE A 356 -17.62 23.37 -9.65
C ILE A 356 -18.99 22.96 -9.15
N VAL A 357 -19.47 21.82 -9.62
CA VAL A 357 -20.77 21.25 -9.25
C VAL A 357 -20.55 19.98 -8.44
N GLU A 358 -21.21 19.86 -7.29
CA GLU A 358 -21.43 18.59 -6.60
C GLU A 358 -22.76 18.00 -7.08
N TRP A 359 -22.72 16.78 -7.59
CA TRP A 359 -23.90 16.02 -7.97
C TRP A 359 -24.05 14.83 -7.03
N LYS A 360 -25.08 14.87 -6.17
CA LYS A 360 -25.32 13.81 -5.18
C LYS A 360 -25.90 12.56 -5.85
N TYR A 361 -25.67 11.40 -5.24
CA TYR A 361 -26.20 10.14 -5.74
C TYR A 361 -27.73 10.21 -5.94
N ASN A 362 -28.20 9.80 -7.11
CA ASN A 362 -29.61 9.85 -7.55
C ASN A 362 -30.27 11.25 -7.58
N ALA A 363 -29.50 12.33 -7.45
CA ALA A 363 -30.02 13.68 -7.64
C ALA A 363 -30.39 13.94 -9.11
N LYS A 364 -31.39 14.80 -9.33
CA LYS A 364 -31.81 15.25 -10.68
C LYS A 364 -31.11 16.53 -11.14
N GLU A 365 -30.53 17.26 -10.20
CA GLU A 365 -29.80 18.49 -10.44
C GLU A 365 -28.61 18.57 -9.48
N GLY A 366 -27.55 19.25 -9.91
CA GLY A 366 -26.36 19.46 -9.10
C GLY A 366 -26.46 20.72 -8.25
N GLN A 367 -25.54 20.84 -7.29
CA GLN A 367 -25.35 22.02 -6.47
C GLN A 367 -24.03 22.69 -6.85
N THR A 368 -24.05 23.99 -7.11
CA THR A 368 -22.80 24.74 -7.29
C THR A 368 -22.12 24.90 -5.93
N ILE A 369 -20.89 24.39 -5.80
CA ILE A 369 -20.11 24.45 -4.56
C ILE A 369 -18.94 25.44 -4.62
N ALA A 370 -18.51 25.82 -5.83
CA ALA A 370 -17.52 26.86 -6.06
C ALA A 370 -17.76 27.56 -7.40
N GLY A 371 -17.45 28.85 -7.48
CA GLY A 371 -17.72 29.67 -8.67
C GLY A 371 -19.22 29.88 -8.92
N GLY A 372 -19.64 29.91 -10.20
CA GLY A 372 -21.04 30.11 -10.60
C GLY A 372 -21.54 31.55 -10.55
N ASN A 373 -20.71 32.48 -10.11
CA ASN A 373 -21.00 33.92 -10.05
C ASN A 373 -20.44 34.68 -11.28
N GLY A 374 -20.51 34.02 -12.44
CA GLY A 374 -19.93 34.50 -13.71
C GLY A 374 -18.42 34.35 -13.80
N LYS A 375 -17.91 34.50 -15.02
CA LYS A 375 -16.48 34.52 -15.35
C LYS A 375 -15.80 35.69 -14.64
N GLY A 376 -14.69 35.43 -13.96
CA GLY A 376 -13.87 36.50 -13.39
C GLY A 376 -12.65 35.99 -12.62
N ASN A 377 -11.86 36.91 -12.09
CA ASN A 377 -10.60 36.62 -11.40
C ASN A 377 -10.64 36.93 -9.88
N ARG A 378 -11.79 37.38 -9.36
CA ARG A 378 -11.99 37.58 -7.91
C ARG A 378 -11.81 36.25 -7.18
N ILE A 379 -11.57 36.29 -5.87
CA ILE A 379 -11.29 35.09 -5.07
C ILE A 379 -12.47 34.08 -5.08
N TYR A 380 -13.70 34.57 -5.23
CA TYR A 380 -14.93 33.77 -5.31
C TYR A 380 -15.44 33.56 -6.75
N GLN A 381 -14.66 33.94 -7.76
CA GLN A 381 -14.98 33.70 -9.18
C GLN A 381 -13.96 32.72 -9.77
N LEU A 382 -14.44 31.85 -10.65
CA LEU A 382 -13.59 30.96 -11.44
C LEU A 382 -13.61 31.41 -12.90
N ASN A 383 -12.65 30.94 -13.66
CA ASN A 383 -12.50 31.20 -15.08
C ASN A 383 -11.95 29.95 -15.76
N TYR A 384 -12.83 29.22 -16.45
CA TYR A 384 -12.53 27.92 -17.07
C TYR A 384 -11.84 26.92 -16.12
N PRO A 385 -12.45 26.54 -14.99
CA PRO A 385 -11.86 25.53 -14.13
C PRO A 385 -11.76 24.18 -14.87
N THR A 386 -10.59 23.57 -14.87
CA THR A 386 -10.31 22.33 -15.63
C THR A 386 -10.38 21.09 -14.76
N ASN A 387 -10.03 21.20 -13.48
CA ASN A 387 -9.98 20.06 -12.57
C ASN A 387 -10.31 20.45 -11.13
N VAL A 388 -10.84 19.48 -10.39
CA VAL A 388 -11.14 19.54 -8.96
C VAL A 388 -10.67 18.25 -8.30
N ILE A 389 -10.02 18.36 -7.15
CA ILE A 389 -9.64 17.24 -6.28
C ILE A 389 -10.01 17.56 -4.83
N PHE A 390 -10.17 16.52 -4.01
CA PHE A 390 -10.49 16.68 -2.59
C PHE A 390 -9.23 16.62 -1.73
N ASP A 391 -9.14 17.55 -0.79
CA ASP A 391 -8.16 17.55 0.28
C ASP A 391 -8.76 16.94 1.55
N GLN A 392 -8.39 15.68 1.79
CA GLN A 392 -8.85 14.92 2.95
C GLN A 392 -8.37 15.50 4.28
N GLN A 393 -7.21 16.17 4.33
CA GLN A 393 -6.65 16.66 5.59
C GLN A 393 -7.39 17.92 6.06
N ASN A 394 -7.66 18.84 5.15
CA ASN A 394 -8.31 20.12 5.47
C ASN A 394 -9.82 20.13 5.16
N HIS A 395 -10.38 19.00 4.72
CA HIS A 395 -11.78 18.88 4.28
C HIS A 395 -12.18 19.97 3.26
N SER A 396 -11.33 20.18 2.26
CA SER A 396 -11.47 21.25 1.27
C SER A 396 -11.42 20.71 -0.15
N ILE A 397 -11.81 21.53 -1.14
CA ILE A 397 -11.54 21.20 -2.55
C ILE A 397 -10.41 22.08 -3.08
N ILE A 398 -9.59 21.50 -3.96
CA ILE A 398 -8.53 22.21 -4.68
C ILE A 398 -8.92 22.22 -6.16
N ILE A 399 -8.86 23.40 -6.76
CA ILE A 399 -9.37 23.66 -8.11
C ILE A 399 -8.25 24.22 -8.98
N ALA A 400 -8.09 23.66 -10.17
CA ALA A 400 -7.26 24.23 -11.23
C ALA A 400 -8.09 25.27 -11.98
N ASP A 401 -7.84 26.55 -11.69
CA ASP A 401 -8.56 27.68 -12.25
C ASP A 401 -7.77 28.22 -13.46
N TYR A 402 -7.75 27.41 -14.52
CA TYR A 402 -6.87 27.56 -15.69
C TYR A 402 -6.91 28.97 -16.31
N GLY A 403 -8.10 29.53 -16.52
CA GLY A 403 -8.25 30.86 -17.13
C GLY A 403 -7.73 32.00 -16.26
N ASN A 404 -7.60 31.78 -14.95
CA ASN A 404 -6.98 32.71 -14.01
C ASN A 404 -5.51 32.35 -13.68
N LYS A 405 -4.98 31.29 -14.29
CA LYS A 405 -3.61 30.80 -14.11
C LYS A 405 -3.23 30.57 -12.65
N ARG A 406 -4.13 29.95 -11.88
CA ARG A 406 -3.95 29.73 -10.46
C ARG A 406 -4.56 28.41 -10.00
N VAL A 407 -3.99 27.86 -8.92
CA VAL A 407 -4.60 26.79 -8.14
C VAL A 407 -5.19 27.40 -6.88
N ILE A 408 -6.48 27.18 -6.66
CA ILE A 408 -7.23 27.75 -5.54
C ILE A 408 -7.76 26.65 -4.63
N GLN A 409 -7.59 26.83 -3.33
CA GLN A 409 -8.26 26.03 -2.30
C GLN A 409 -9.57 26.70 -1.92
N TRP A 410 -10.62 25.91 -1.83
CA TRP A 410 -11.96 26.37 -1.51
C TRP A 410 -12.49 25.66 -0.27
N MET A 411 -12.64 26.42 0.82
CA MET A 411 -13.17 25.97 2.12
C MET A 411 -14.38 26.82 2.49
N ASN A 412 -15.58 26.44 2.06
CA ASN A 412 -16.80 27.22 2.31
C ASN A 412 -16.62 28.71 1.89
N GLN A 413 -16.72 29.64 2.84
CA GLN A 413 -16.55 31.09 2.64
C GLN A 413 -15.08 31.56 2.66
N ASN A 414 -14.13 30.67 2.98
CA ASN A 414 -12.71 30.98 3.02
C ASN A 414 -12.03 30.36 1.79
N GLN A 415 -11.61 31.21 0.86
CA GLN A 415 -10.86 30.80 -0.32
C GLN A 415 -9.44 31.33 -0.24
N GLN A 416 -8.48 30.52 -0.68
CA GLN A 416 -7.07 30.87 -0.68
C GLN A 416 -6.44 30.48 -2.01
N VAL A 417 -5.71 31.39 -2.64
CA VAL A 417 -4.84 31.05 -3.76
C VAL A 417 -3.65 30.29 -3.19
N LEU A 418 -3.46 29.06 -3.65
CA LEU A 418 -2.32 28.22 -3.26
C LEU A 418 -1.13 28.51 -4.17
N ILE A 419 -1.35 28.50 -5.48
CA ILE A 419 -0.31 28.67 -6.50
C ILE A 419 -0.82 29.67 -7.52
N ASP A 420 0.01 30.62 -7.93
CA ASP A 420 -0.29 31.58 -9.01
C ASP A 420 0.69 31.44 -10.18
N ASN A 421 0.41 32.19 -11.26
CA ASN A 421 1.24 32.23 -12.48
C ASN A 421 1.57 30.84 -13.07
N ILE A 422 0.59 29.95 -13.04
CA ILE A 422 0.69 28.58 -13.55
C ILE A 422 -0.44 28.31 -14.53
N ASP A 423 -0.13 27.84 -15.73
CA ASP A 423 -1.14 27.40 -16.72
C ASP A 423 -1.62 25.98 -16.36
N CYS A 424 -2.26 25.88 -15.18
CA CYS A 424 -2.63 24.63 -14.52
C CYS A 424 -3.78 23.92 -15.24
N TRP A 425 -3.61 22.62 -15.52
CA TRP A 425 -4.67 21.80 -16.10
C TRP A 425 -5.12 20.67 -15.19
N GLY A 426 -4.21 19.75 -14.86
CA GLY A 426 -4.44 18.59 -14.03
C GLY A 426 -3.88 18.77 -12.62
N LEU A 427 -4.60 18.26 -11.63
CA LEU A 427 -4.18 18.20 -10.24
C LEU A 427 -4.10 16.74 -9.78
N ALA A 428 -3.14 16.47 -8.90
CA ALA A 428 -3.11 15.26 -8.11
C ALA A 428 -2.53 15.56 -6.73
N MET A 429 -2.98 14.85 -5.70
CA MET A 429 -2.43 14.99 -4.36
C MET A 429 -2.21 13.63 -3.74
N ASN A 430 -1.05 13.46 -3.11
CA ASN A 430 -0.75 12.22 -2.40
C ASN A 430 -1.10 12.31 -0.91
N LYS A 431 -1.15 11.16 -0.24
CA LYS A 431 -1.43 11.05 1.21
C LYS A 431 -0.46 11.80 2.12
N ASN A 432 0.72 12.14 1.61
CA ASN A 432 1.75 12.87 2.34
C ASN A 432 1.57 14.39 2.23
N GLY A 433 0.49 14.87 1.62
CA GLY A 433 0.22 16.30 1.47
C GLY A 433 1.15 16.98 0.45
N PHE A 434 1.52 16.29 -0.62
CA PHE A 434 2.16 16.93 -1.77
C PHE A 434 1.14 17.13 -2.90
N LEU A 435 1.03 18.37 -3.38
CA LEU A 435 0.19 18.77 -4.49
C LEU A 435 1.02 18.79 -5.78
N TYR A 436 0.53 18.12 -6.80
CA TYR A 436 1.12 18.03 -8.12
C TYR A 436 0.22 18.76 -9.11
N VAL A 437 0.84 19.54 -10.00
CA VAL A 437 0.13 20.36 -10.99
C VAL A 437 0.84 20.23 -12.33
N SER A 438 0.10 19.92 -13.38
CA SER A 438 0.61 20.03 -14.75
C SER A 438 0.52 21.47 -15.24
N ASP A 439 1.63 21.96 -15.79
CA ASP A 439 1.72 23.28 -16.43
C ASP A 439 1.79 23.09 -17.95
N THR A 440 0.66 23.38 -18.61
CA THR A 440 0.52 23.21 -20.06
C THR A 440 1.40 24.17 -20.87
N LYS A 441 1.74 25.34 -20.31
CA LYS A 441 2.59 26.33 -20.98
C LYS A 441 4.06 25.98 -20.86
N ARG A 442 4.50 25.54 -19.67
CA ARG A 442 5.89 25.12 -19.43
C ARG A 442 6.19 23.70 -19.92
N ASN A 443 5.16 22.91 -20.24
CA ASN A 443 5.28 21.51 -20.66
C ASN A 443 5.98 20.66 -19.59
N GLU A 444 5.51 20.76 -18.36
CA GLU A 444 6.09 20.05 -17.22
C GLU A 444 5.04 19.80 -16.13
N VAL A 445 5.39 18.92 -15.20
CA VAL A 445 4.62 18.71 -13.97
C VAL A 445 5.48 19.14 -12.79
N ARG A 446 4.89 19.93 -11.90
CA ARG A 446 5.54 20.45 -10.71
C ARG A 446 4.84 19.97 -9.45
N ARG A 447 5.59 19.89 -8.35
CA ARG A 447 5.12 19.45 -7.04
C ARG A 447 5.46 20.48 -5.97
N TRP A 448 4.49 20.75 -5.10
CA TRP A 448 4.62 21.54 -3.88
C TRP A 448 4.26 20.70 -2.66
N LYS A 449 4.85 21.05 -1.51
CA LYS A 449 4.37 20.58 -0.21
C LYS A 449 3.22 21.49 0.22
N MET A 450 2.11 20.91 0.68
CA MET A 450 0.97 21.70 1.17
C MET A 450 1.42 22.61 2.32
N GLY A 451 1.07 23.89 2.24
CA GLY A 451 1.52 24.95 3.16
C GLY A 451 2.83 25.65 2.77
N GLU A 452 3.57 25.15 1.77
CA GLU A 452 4.85 25.71 1.32
C GLU A 452 4.79 26.10 -0.17
N TYR A 453 4.11 27.21 -0.47
CA TYR A 453 3.86 27.67 -1.85
C TYR A 453 4.70 28.87 -2.28
N ASP A 454 5.55 29.41 -1.40
CA ASP A 454 6.40 30.58 -1.70
C ASP A 454 7.55 30.26 -2.67
N ASN A 455 7.65 29.02 -3.16
CA ASN A 455 8.64 28.57 -4.13
C ASN A 455 7.99 28.22 -5.48
N GLU A 456 8.79 28.17 -6.54
CA GLU A 456 8.30 27.80 -7.89
C GLU A 456 7.88 26.32 -8.02
N GLY A 457 7.93 25.52 -6.96
CA GLY A 457 7.69 24.08 -7.00
C GLY A 457 8.86 23.30 -7.59
N ILE A 458 8.86 22.00 -7.34
CA ILE A 458 9.88 21.07 -7.84
C ILE A 458 9.37 20.43 -9.12
N VAL A 459 10.12 20.52 -10.21
CA VAL A 459 9.82 19.79 -11.45
C VAL A 459 9.99 18.28 -11.23
N VAL A 460 8.95 17.50 -11.53
CA VAL A 460 8.91 16.04 -11.32
C VAL A 460 8.65 15.25 -12.61
N ALA A 461 8.25 15.91 -13.70
CA ALA A 461 8.17 15.34 -15.04
C ALA A 461 8.34 16.45 -16.10
N GLY A 462 9.02 16.16 -17.20
CA GLY A 462 9.35 17.16 -18.23
C GLY A 462 10.45 18.12 -17.80
N GLY A 463 10.28 19.42 -18.08
CA GLY A 463 11.23 20.48 -17.69
C GLY A 463 12.41 20.71 -18.65
N ASN A 464 12.45 19.99 -19.78
CA ASN A 464 13.49 20.11 -20.80
C ASN A 464 12.95 20.74 -22.10
N GLY A 465 11.95 21.61 -21.97
CA GLY A 465 11.25 22.24 -23.09
C GLY A 465 10.18 21.34 -23.74
N LYS A 466 9.47 21.91 -24.71
CA LYS A 466 8.46 21.22 -25.51
C LYS A 466 9.12 20.26 -26.49
N GLY A 467 8.71 18.99 -26.48
CA GLY A 467 9.19 17.99 -27.45
C GLY A 467 8.67 16.59 -27.13
N ASP A 468 9.16 15.59 -27.87
CA ASP A 468 8.74 14.18 -27.79
C ASP A 468 9.82 13.25 -27.22
N ALA A 469 10.99 13.77 -26.83
CA ALA A 469 11.99 12.99 -26.10
C ALA A 469 11.43 12.47 -24.76
N LEU A 470 12.03 11.43 -24.18
CA LEU A 470 11.56 10.83 -22.92
C LEU A 470 11.74 11.73 -21.70
N ASN A 471 12.51 12.81 -21.80
CA ASN A 471 12.66 13.85 -20.78
C ASN A 471 11.87 15.13 -21.11
N GLN A 472 11.05 15.11 -22.16
CA GLN A 472 10.24 16.23 -22.64
C GLN A 472 8.75 15.85 -22.63
N LEU A 473 7.90 16.88 -22.62
CA LEU A 473 6.46 16.78 -22.74
C LEU A 473 5.95 17.79 -23.77
N SER A 474 4.74 17.61 -24.26
CA SER A 474 4.05 18.51 -25.18
C SER A 474 2.58 18.62 -24.78
N TYR A 475 2.23 19.76 -24.17
CA TYR A 475 0.90 20.07 -23.65
C TYR A 475 0.37 19.03 -22.65
N PRO A 476 1.06 18.79 -21.52
CA PRO A 476 0.64 17.81 -20.53
C PRO A 476 -0.66 18.24 -19.85
N THR A 477 -1.69 17.40 -19.89
CA THR A 477 -3.02 17.69 -19.33
C THR A 477 -3.22 17.04 -17.98
N PHE A 478 -4.00 15.97 -17.85
CA PHE A 478 -4.23 15.35 -16.55
C PHE A 478 -3.06 14.47 -16.11
N ILE A 479 -2.94 14.33 -14.80
CA ILE A 479 -1.89 13.56 -14.14
C ILE A 479 -2.48 12.59 -13.13
N PHE A 480 -1.76 11.50 -12.87
CA PHE A 480 -2.02 10.59 -11.76
C PHE A 480 -0.73 10.36 -10.99
N VAL A 481 -0.82 10.23 -9.67
CA VAL A 481 0.34 9.96 -8.80
C VAL A 481 0.06 8.71 -7.99
N ASP A 482 0.92 7.70 -8.12
CA ASP A 482 0.78 6.45 -7.36
C ASP A 482 1.40 6.54 -5.94
N GLU A 483 1.22 5.48 -5.15
CA GLU A 483 1.74 5.43 -3.77
C GLU A 483 3.27 5.49 -3.68
N GLU A 484 3.97 5.12 -4.77
CA GLU A 484 5.44 5.20 -4.89
C GLU A 484 5.90 6.60 -5.33
N GLN A 485 4.97 7.54 -5.48
CA GLN A 485 5.19 8.89 -6.01
C GLN A 485 5.67 8.92 -7.46
N SER A 486 5.38 7.88 -8.24
CA SER A 486 5.51 7.96 -9.70
C SER A 486 4.40 8.82 -10.26
N VAL A 487 4.74 9.66 -11.24
CA VAL A 487 3.82 10.58 -11.91
C VAL A 487 3.52 10.05 -13.32
N TYR A 488 2.25 9.80 -13.60
CA TYR A 488 1.75 9.45 -14.92
C TYR A 488 1.16 10.70 -15.54
N VAL A 489 1.57 11.00 -16.76
CA VAL A 489 1.20 12.23 -17.45
C VAL A 489 0.55 11.88 -18.78
N SER A 490 -0.65 12.41 -19.02
CA SER A 490 -1.23 12.48 -20.35
C SER A 490 -0.45 13.50 -21.17
N ASP A 491 0.44 13.03 -22.03
CA ASP A 491 1.29 13.85 -22.89
C ASP A 491 0.54 14.12 -24.20
N LYS A 492 -0.44 15.03 -24.10
CA LYS A 492 -1.56 15.14 -25.04
C LYS A 492 -1.11 15.24 -26.50
N TRP A 493 -0.22 16.17 -26.82
CA TRP A 493 0.21 16.41 -28.21
C TRP A 493 1.30 15.45 -28.69
N ASN A 494 1.79 14.58 -27.83
CA ASN A 494 2.67 13.46 -28.22
C ASN A 494 1.90 12.13 -28.29
N HIS A 495 0.58 12.15 -28.11
CA HIS A 495 -0.29 10.97 -28.30
C HIS A 495 0.14 9.76 -27.46
N ARG A 496 0.55 10.03 -26.21
CA ARG A 496 1.10 9.02 -25.31
C ARG A 496 0.80 9.33 -23.84
N VAL A 497 0.95 8.30 -23.02
CA VAL A 497 1.02 8.43 -21.56
C VAL A 497 2.41 8.03 -21.12
N VAL A 498 3.02 8.87 -20.30
CA VAL A 498 4.40 8.66 -19.83
C VAL A 498 4.44 8.64 -18.30
N LYS A 499 5.12 7.63 -17.75
CA LYS A 499 5.35 7.44 -16.32
C LYS A 499 6.76 7.91 -15.96
N TRP A 500 6.87 8.88 -15.05
CA TRP A 500 8.12 9.20 -14.36
C TRP A 500 8.12 8.52 -13.00
N ARG A 501 9.11 7.67 -12.74
CA ARG A 501 9.39 7.21 -11.38
C ARG A 501 9.90 8.38 -10.54
N LYS A 502 9.74 8.29 -9.23
CA LYS A 502 10.26 9.29 -8.30
C LYS A 502 11.75 9.56 -8.59
N ASP A 503 12.09 10.84 -8.72
CA ASP A 503 13.45 11.36 -8.96
C ASP A 503 14.09 10.94 -10.32
N ALA A 504 13.32 10.31 -11.22
CA ALA A 504 13.79 9.93 -12.55
C ALA A 504 14.03 11.16 -13.45
N LYS A 505 15.05 11.09 -14.31
CA LYS A 505 15.37 12.15 -15.28
C LYS A 505 14.61 12.05 -16.60
N GLU A 506 14.12 10.86 -16.90
CA GLU A 506 13.34 10.54 -18.08
C GLU A 506 12.15 9.65 -17.71
N GLY A 507 11.11 9.72 -18.52
CA GLY A 507 9.89 8.96 -18.37
C GLY A 507 9.94 7.67 -19.19
N ILE A 508 8.97 6.80 -18.92
CA ILE A 508 8.74 5.55 -19.62
C ILE A 508 7.37 5.65 -20.29
N VAL A 509 7.30 5.44 -21.60
CA VAL A 509 6.00 5.37 -22.29
C VAL A 509 5.27 4.13 -21.82
N VAL A 510 4.07 4.30 -21.28
CA VAL A 510 3.27 3.22 -20.70
C VAL A 510 1.94 2.99 -21.42
N ALA A 511 1.51 3.93 -22.28
CA ALA A 511 0.42 3.75 -23.22
C ALA A 511 0.61 4.66 -24.46
N GLY A 512 0.17 4.19 -25.63
CA GLY A 512 0.35 4.92 -26.89
C GLY A 512 1.82 5.06 -27.31
N GLY A 513 2.16 6.21 -27.91
CA GLY A 513 3.53 6.52 -28.36
C GLY A 513 3.93 5.92 -29.70
N ASN A 514 2.99 5.27 -30.42
CA ASN A 514 3.19 4.74 -31.77
C ASN A 514 2.59 5.68 -32.84
N GLY A 515 2.68 6.99 -32.60
CA GLY A 515 2.01 8.02 -33.39
C GLY A 515 0.53 8.18 -33.06
N GLU A 516 -0.06 9.24 -33.62
CA GLU A 516 -1.50 9.50 -33.55
C GLU A 516 -2.28 8.45 -34.35
N GLY A 517 -3.36 7.92 -33.79
CA GLY A 517 -4.30 7.08 -34.53
C GLY A 517 -5.25 6.26 -33.65
N GLY A 518 -6.12 5.50 -34.30
CA GLY A 518 -7.17 4.69 -33.66
C GLY A 518 -6.80 3.21 -33.43
N ASN A 519 -5.60 2.77 -33.80
CA ASN A 519 -5.16 1.39 -33.54
C ASN A 519 -5.04 1.12 -32.03
N LEU A 520 -5.03 -0.16 -31.62
CA LEU A 520 -4.99 -0.54 -30.19
C LEU A 520 -3.67 -0.18 -29.49
N ASN A 521 -2.60 0.03 -30.25
CA ASN A 521 -1.30 0.50 -29.75
C ASN A 521 -1.10 2.02 -29.94
N GLN A 522 -2.13 2.75 -30.39
CA GLN A 522 -2.11 4.19 -30.64
C GLN A 522 -3.13 4.91 -29.76
N LEU A 523 -2.91 6.21 -29.59
CA LEU A 523 -3.82 7.14 -28.93
C LEU A 523 -3.98 8.37 -29.85
N SER A 524 -5.05 9.14 -29.67
CA SER A 524 -5.18 10.48 -30.21
C SER A 524 -5.53 11.46 -29.09
N GLU A 525 -4.61 12.42 -28.85
CA GLU A 525 -4.80 13.50 -27.88
C GLU A 525 -5.25 13.05 -26.47
N PRO A 526 -4.61 12.04 -25.83
CA PRO A 526 -5.10 11.46 -24.59
C PRO A 526 -5.32 12.54 -23.52
N ALA A 527 -6.52 12.56 -22.93
CA ALA A 527 -6.94 13.59 -21.99
C ALA A 527 -6.54 13.21 -20.56
N ARG A 528 -7.08 12.11 -20.04
CA ARG A 528 -6.86 11.69 -18.64
C ARG A 528 -6.35 10.28 -18.51
N VAL A 529 -5.39 10.13 -17.61
CA VAL A 529 -4.88 8.85 -17.14
C VAL A 529 -5.32 8.64 -15.69
N ILE A 530 -5.83 7.44 -15.39
CA ILE A 530 -5.99 6.94 -14.02
C ILE A 530 -5.44 5.51 -13.96
N ILE A 531 -4.91 5.12 -12.81
CA ILE A 531 -4.37 3.79 -12.59
C ILE A 531 -5.20 3.12 -11.50
N ASP A 532 -5.65 1.91 -11.77
CA ASP A 532 -6.33 1.11 -10.76
C ASP A 532 -5.33 0.48 -9.78
N TYR A 533 -5.86 -0.18 -8.75
CA TYR A 533 -5.03 -0.86 -7.76
C TYR A 533 -4.27 -2.09 -8.31
N LEU A 534 -4.63 -2.59 -9.50
CA LEU A 534 -3.94 -3.67 -10.20
C LEU A 534 -2.76 -3.14 -11.04
N GLY A 535 -2.59 -1.82 -11.13
CA GLY A 535 -1.60 -1.19 -12.01
C GLY A 535 -2.05 -1.10 -13.47
N GLN A 536 -3.33 -1.34 -13.76
CA GLN A 536 -3.89 -1.17 -15.10
C GLN A 536 -4.08 0.32 -15.37
N ILE A 537 -3.69 0.73 -16.58
CA ILE A 537 -3.65 2.13 -16.98
C ILE A 537 -4.89 2.41 -17.83
N TYR A 538 -5.78 3.26 -17.34
CA TYR A 538 -6.97 3.68 -18.05
C TYR A 538 -6.75 5.06 -18.62
N VAL A 539 -7.03 5.21 -19.90
CA VAL A 539 -6.79 6.45 -20.64
C VAL A 539 -8.08 6.86 -21.34
N ALA A 540 -8.52 8.09 -21.10
CA ALA A 540 -9.51 8.76 -21.94
C ALA A 540 -8.82 9.16 -23.25
N ASP A 541 -9.03 8.37 -24.29
CA ASP A 541 -8.47 8.54 -25.62
C ASP A 541 -9.36 9.52 -26.40
N PHE A 542 -9.21 10.80 -26.03
CA PHE A 542 -10.09 11.91 -26.37
C PHE A 542 -10.40 12.00 -27.88
N GLY A 543 -9.38 11.96 -28.74
CA GLY A 543 -9.57 12.11 -30.19
C GLY A 543 -10.15 10.87 -30.88
N ASN A 544 -10.28 9.76 -30.16
CA ASN A 544 -10.85 8.50 -30.67
C ASN A 544 -12.18 8.13 -29.97
N ASP A 545 -12.78 9.04 -29.19
CA ASP A 545 -14.09 8.87 -28.55
C ASP A 545 -14.23 7.59 -27.72
N ARG A 546 -13.16 7.22 -27.00
CA ARG A 546 -13.11 5.94 -26.26
C ARG A 546 -12.33 6.04 -24.96
N VAL A 547 -12.58 5.09 -24.07
CA VAL A 547 -11.72 4.81 -22.92
C VAL A 547 -11.00 3.50 -23.17
N MET A 548 -9.70 3.51 -23.00
CA MET A 548 -8.82 2.39 -23.28
C MET A 548 -8.10 1.95 -22.00
N ARG A 549 -7.80 0.66 -21.90
CA ARG A 549 -7.01 0.07 -20.81
C ARG A 549 -5.73 -0.52 -21.36
N TRP A 550 -4.59 -0.20 -20.75
CA TRP A 550 -3.32 -0.88 -20.95
C TRP A 550 -2.94 -1.73 -19.74
N CYS A 551 -2.42 -2.91 -20.04
CA CYS A 551 -1.72 -3.74 -19.05
C CYS A 551 -0.21 -3.63 -19.32
N GLU A 552 0.57 -3.51 -18.26
CA GLU A 552 2.03 -3.43 -18.37
C GLU A 552 2.58 -4.63 -19.17
N GLY A 553 3.46 -4.34 -20.14
CA GLY A 553 4.12 -5.34 -20.97
C GLY A 553 3.32 -5.86 -22.18
N LYS A 554 2.05 -5.50 -22.37
CA LYS A 554 1.26 -5.96 -23.54
C LYS A 554 1.54 -5.21 -24.85
N GLY A 555 2.05 -3.98 -24.79
CA GLY A 555 2.33 -3.14 -25.97
C GLY A 555 1.11 -2.56 -26.69
N GLU A 556 -0.07 -3.17 -26.53
CA GLU A 556 -1.37 -2.66 -27.00
C GLU A 556 -2.37 -2.56 -25.84
N GLY A 557 -3.39 -1.73 -26.05
CA GLY A 557 -4.49 -1.53 -25.13
C GLY A 557 -5.75 -2.25 -25.58
N GLU A 558 -6.76 -2.22 -24.72
CA GLU A 558 -8.07 -2.81 -24.94
C GLU A 558 -9.13 -1.72 -24.78
N ILE A 559 -10.09 -1.64 -25.70
CA ILE A 559 -11.23 -0.73 -25.56
C ILE A 559 -12.07 -1.17 -24.37
N VAL A 560 -12.32 -0.26 -23.44
CA VAL A 560 -13.11 -0.49 -22.23
C VAL A 560 -14.57 -0.13 -22.49
N VAL A 561 -14.80 1.09 -22.97
CA VAL A 561 -16.08 1.69 -23.34
C VAL A 561 -15.86 2.72 -24.46
N GLY A 562 -16.92 3.06 -25.19
CA GLY A 562 -16.83 3.96 -26.35
C GLY A 562 -16.21 3.29 -27.58
N GLY A 563 -15.73 4.11 -28.52
CA GLY A 563 -15.11 3.64 -29.77
C GLY A 563 -16.10 3.15 -30.83
N ASN A 564 -17.41 3.42 -30.65
CA ASN A 564 -18.48 3.06 -31.59
C ASN A 564 -18.93 4.28 -32.43
N GLY A 565 -17.98 5.15 -32.76
CA GLY A 565 -18.21 6.46 -33.38
C GLY A 565 -18.61 7.54 -32.38
N GLU A 566 -18.34 8.79 -32.75
CA GLU A 566 -18.84 9.96 -32.02
C GLU A 566 -20.37 9.95 -31.99
N GLY A 567 -20.96 10.28 -30.85
CA GLY A 567 -22.41 10.33 -30.72
C GLY A 567 -22.86 10.37 -29.27
N ASN A 568 -24.18 10.38 -29.06
CA ASN A 568 -24.81 10.44 -27.74
C ASN A 568 -25.66 9.20 -27.40
N GLN A 569 -25.62 8.17 -28.25
CA GLN A 569 -26.29 6.90 -27.97
C GLN A 569 -25.53 6.12 -26.89
N SER A 570 -26.12 5.00 -26.46
CA SER A 570 -25.48 4.10 -25.51
C SER A 570 -24.12 3.63 -26.02
N ASN A 571 -23.08 3.75 -25.20
CA ASN A 571 -21.68 3.43 -25.54
C ASN A 571 -21.09 4.25 -26.71
N GLN A 572 -21.68 5.41 -27.01
CA GLN A 572 -21.06 6.44 -27.84
C GLN A 572 -20.66 7.60 -26.95
N LEU A 573 -19.38 7.95 -27.02
CA LEU A 573 -18.81 9.11 -26.34
C LEU A 573 -18.56 10.18 -27.39
N ASN A 574 -18.35 11.41 -26.93
CA ASN A 574 -17.92 12.52 -27.75
C ASN A 574 -16.83 13.29 -26.99
N HIS A 575 -15.59 13.01 -27.36
CA HIS A 575 -14.37 13.61 -26.83
C HIS A 575 -14.28 13.52 -25.30
N PRO A 576 -14.21 12.29 -24.73
CA PRO A 576 -14.19 12.07 -23.29
C PRO A 576 -12.94 12.70 -22.67
N MET A 577 -13.13 13.46 -21.59
CA MET A 577 -12.04 14.22 -20.97
C MET A 577 -11.66 13.67 -19.60
N GLY A 578 -12.63 13.58 -18.70
CA GLY A 578 -12.44 13.10 -17.33
C GLY A 578 -12.86 11.64 -17.18
N ILE A 579 -12.11 10.86 -16.41
CA ILE A 579 -12.49 9.51 -15.98
C ILE A 579 -12.22 9.36 -14.48
N SER A 580 -13.08 8.62 -13.79
CA SER A 580 -12.95 8.29 -12.37
C SER A 580 -13.63 6.96 -12.07
N PHE A 581 -13.16 6.25 -11.05
CA PHE A 581 -13.86 5.09 -10.50
C PHE A 581 -14.60 5.48 -9.23
N ASP A 582 -15.69 4.76 -8.92
CA ASP A 582 -16.23 4.70 -7.57
C ASP A 582 -15.62 3.54 -6.77
N ASP A 583 -16.00 3.42 -5.50
CA ASP A 583 -15.54 2.37 -4.59
C ASP A 583 -15.95 0.94 -5.03
N GLU A 584 -16.96 0.82 -5.91
CA GLU A 584 -17.44 -0.45 -6.48
C GLU A 584 -16.68 -0.83 -7.76
N GLY A 585 -15.89 0.08 -8.32
CA GLY A 585 -15.18 -0.10 -9.59
C GLY A 585 -16.00 0.27 -10.84
N ASN A 586 -17.15 0.92 -10.67
CA ASN A 586 -17.88 1.49 -11.80
C ASN A 586 -17.09 2.65 -12.41
N LEU A 587 -17.08 2.74 -13.73
CA LEU A 587 -16.35 3.77 -14.46
C LEU A 587 -17.28 4.96 -14.74
N TYR A 588 -16.85 6.15 -14.36
CA TYR A 588 -17.50 7.41 -14.66
C TYR A 588 -16.68 8.15 -15.71
N VAL A 589 -17.35 8.69 -16.73
CA VAL A 589 -16.74 9.39 -17.86
C VAL A 589 -17.40 10.75 -18.02
N ALA A 590 -16.60 11.81 -18.05
CA ALA A 590 -17.02 13.14 -18.46
C ALA A 590 -17.03 13.21 -19.99
N ASP A 591 -18.22 13.02 -20.53
CA ASP A 591 -18.51 13.01 -21.96
C ASP A 591 -18.72 14.45 -22.44
N ARG A 592 -17.58 15.11 -22.68
CA ARG A 592 -17.41 16.57 -22.67
C ARG A 592 -18.34 17.27 -23.66
N TRP A 593 -18.39 16.80 -24.90
CA TRP A 593 -19.16 17.46 -25.97
C TRP A 593 -20.63 17.05 -25.98
N ASN A 594 -20.99 15.96 -25.30
CA ASN A 594 -22.38 15.63 -25.01
C ASN A 594 -22.88 16.28 -23.71
N HIS A 595 -22.03 17.02 -22.99
CA HIS A 595 -22.38 17.79 -21.80
C HIS A 595 -23.03 16.95 -20.69
N ARG A 596 -22.49 15.74 -20.47
CA ARG A 596 -23.01 14.77 -19.52
C ARG A 596 -21.89 13.99 -18.81
N ILE A 597 -22.24 13.36 -17.70
CA ILE A 597 -21.42 12.33 -17.06
C ILE A 597 -22.10 10.99 -17.26
N GLU A 598 -21.38 10.04 -17.84
CA GLU A 598 -21.84 8.66 -18.02
C GLU A 598 -21.23 7.74 -16.98
N LYS A 599 -22.03 6.83 -16.43
CA LYS A 599 -21.61 5.73 -15.58
C LYS A 599 -21.73 4.42 -16.34
N PHE A 600 -20.67 3.63 -16.32
CA PHE A 600 -20.64 2.27 -16.80
C PHE A 600 -20.47 1.34 -15.60
N GLU A 601 -21.36 0.36 -15.48
CA GLU A 601 -21.33 -0.56 -14.35
C GLU A 601 -20.34 -1.69 -14.60
N ILE A 602 -19.59 -2.08 -13.58
CA ILE A 602 -18.67 -3.20 -13.69
C ILE A 602 -19.43 -4.53 -13.81
N ILE A 603 -18.97 -5.40 -14.72
CA ILE A 603 -19.37 -6.79 -14.87
C ILE A 603 -18.28 -7.63 -14.21
N LEU A 604 -18.66 -8.33 -13.13
CA LEU A 604 -17.79 -9.22 -12.36
C LEU A 604 -17.82 -10.65 -12.93
#